data_AF-A0A2S0VXZ1-F1
#
_entry.id   AF-A0A2S0VXZ1-F1
#
_cell.length_a   1.000
_cell.length_b   1.000
_cell.length_c   1.000
_cell.angle_alpha   90.00
_cell.angle_beta   90.00
_cell.angle_gamma   90.00
#
_symmetry.space_group_name_H-M   'P 1'
#
loop_
_entity.id
_entity.type
_entity.pdbx_description
1 polymer ?
#
loop_
_entity_poly.entity_id
_entity_poly.type
_entity_poly.pdbx_seq_one_letter_code
_entity_poly.pdbx_strand_id
1 'polypeptide(L)'
;MCAIESAKRGRKTLLLEHGKRPGRKILIAGGGRCNFTNMDVEASNYLCGNKHFVKSALAQYTQWDFIGLVCDHNIAYFEKTLGQLFCEDSAHDILNMLLAELKNSGAELITQATVTDISQQDNAYHILSSQGDFVCQSLVIATGGLSMPKLGATPFGFKIAEQFGHTVLPTRAGLVPFTYKEAQKQQYEAISGVSMPCIATSDDGTSFKEDMLFTHRGVSGPATLQISSYWQENQAVSYNFDVDNSLIENVEKARQEQPKLKLVNLLTRIYPKRFIEIEAKRLNFFDKAIGQLTKTESQQLAQHFQSWQFTPNGTEGYRTAEVTMGGVDTNHVSSKTMESKLSPGLFFVGEVLDVTGWLGGYNFQWAWSSGFVAGQNC
;
A
#
# COMPACT_ATOMS: atom_id res chain seq x y z
N MET A 1 10.62 16.06 0.40
CA MET A 1 11.53 15.71 1.51
C MET A 1 13.00 15.85 1.13
N CYS A 2 13.60 14.97 0.30
CA CYS A 2 15.03 15.03 -0.02
C CYS A 2 15.55 16.41 -0.47
N ALA A 3 14.85 17.05 -1.41
CA ALA A 3 15.28 18.35 -1.91
C ALA A 3 15.26 19.45 -0.83
N ILE A 4 14.26 19.40 0.07
CA ILE A 4 14.11 20.33 1.21
C ILE A 4 15.32 20.20 2.14
N GLU A 5 15.61 18.97 2.57
CA GLU A 5 16.65 18.70 3.56
C GLU A 5 18.06 18.93 3.02
N SER A 6 18.29 18.60 1.74
CA SER A 6 19.54 18.93 1.05
C SER A 6 19.77 20.44 1.00
N ALA A 7 18.74 21.22 0.65
CA ALA A 7 18.86 22.67 0.58
C ALA A 7 18.97 23.34 1.96
N LYS A 8 18.31 22.81 3.00
CA LYS A 8 18.49 23.25 4.40
C LYS A 8 19.94 23.12 4.89
N ARG A 9 20.73 22.21 4.30
CA ARG A 9 22.18 22.06 4.55
C ARG A 9 23.04 23.05 3.75
N GLY A 10 22.44 23.97 3.00
CA GLY A 10 23.13 24.95 2.16
C GLY A 10 23.58 24.40 0.81
N ARG A 11 23.08 23.25 0.37
CA ARG A 11 23.36 22.71 -0.98
C ARG A 11 22.51 23.44 -2.01
N LYS A 12 23.08 23.67 -3.21
CA LYS A 12 22.30 24.16 -4.36
C LYS A 12 21.54 22.97 -4.96
N THR A 13 20.24 22.95 -4.75
CA THR A 13 19.42 21.76 -5.02
C THR A 13 18.32 22.07 -6.03
N LEU A 14 18.22 21.20 -7.04
CA LEU A 14 17.22 21.27 -8.11
C LEU A 14 16.39 19.98 -8.12
N LEU A 15 15.06 20.12 -8.16
CA LEU A 15 14.11 19.03 -8.33
C LEU A 15 13.49 19.11 -9.73
N LEU A 16 13.62 18.03 -10.50
CA LEU A 16 13.01 17.88 -11.83
C LEU A 16 11.77 16.98 -11.74
N GLU A 17 10.66 17.43 -12.33
CA GLU A 17 9.40 16.71 -12.41
C GLU A 17 8.88 16.74 -13.85
N HIS A 18 8.65 15.58 -14.47
CA HIS A 18 8.14 15.49 -15.84
C HIS A 18 6.67 15.93 -15.96
N GLY A 19 5.90 15.80 -14.89
CA GLY A 19 4.52 16.22 -14.84
C GLY A 19 4.34 17.74 -14.74
N LYS A 20 3.17 18.24 -15.17
CA LYS A 20 2.70 19.63 -14.98
C LYS A 20 2.62 20.10 -13.52
N ARG A 21 2.49 19.19 -12.57
CA ARG A 21 2.33 19.47 -11.13
C ARG A 21 2.99 18.32 -10.36
N PRO A 22 3.74 18.61 -9.29
CA PRO A 22 4.34 17.60 -8.44
C PRO A 22 3.29 16.92 -7.56
N GLY A 23 3.68 15.81 -6.92
CA GLY A 23 2.92 15.23 -5.80
C GLY A 23 1.55 14.65 -6.17
N ARG A 24 1.30 14.29 -7.43
CA ARG A 24 -0.03 13.81 -7.86
C ARG A 24 -0.52 12.57 -7.12
N LYS A 25 0.38 11.66 -6.74
CA LYS A 25 0.03 10.50 -5.89
C LYS A 25 -0.38 10.93 -4.48
N ILE A 26 0.21 11.98 -3.91
CA ILE A 26 -0.21 12.55 -2.61
C ILE A 26 -1.68 12.96 -2.69
N LEU A 27 -2.05 13.68 -3.75
CA LEU A 27 -3.40 14.23 -3.93
C LEU A 27 -4.52 13.19 -4.05
N ILE A 28 -4.22 11.98 -4.53
CA ILE A 28 -5.23 10.92 -4.67
C ILE A 28 -5.19 9.90 -3.52
N ALA A 29 -4.14 9.91 -2.72
CA ALA A 29 -3.98 8.92 -1.66
C ALA A 29 -4.98 9.12 -0.53
N GLY A 30 -5.35 8.02 0.14
CA GLY A 30 -6.29 8.04 1.25
C GLY A 30 -7.65 8.65 0.89
N GLY A 31 -8.12 8.43 -0.35
CA GLY A 31 -9.38 9.01 -0.83
C GLY A 31 -9.35 10.54 -0.97
N GLY A 32 -8.16 11.12 -1.19
CA GLY A 32 -7.97 12.57 -1.29
C GLY A 32 -7.71 13.29 0.04
N ARG A 33 -7.55 12.54 1.14
CA ARG A 33 -7.19 13.06 2.46
C ARG A 33 -5.75 12.76 2.90
N CYS A 34 -5.00 11.99 2.08
CA CYS A 34 -3.64 11.57 2.35
C CYS A 34 -3.48 10.82 3.68
N ASN A 35 -3.40 9.48 3.63
CA ASN A 35 -2.94 8.69 4.77
C ASN A 35 -1.43 8.86 4.92
N PHE A 36 -0.97 9.93 5.57
CA PHE A 36 0.40 10.45 5.40
C PHE A 36 1.46 9.73 6.24
N THR A 37 1.05 9.05 7.31
CA THR A 37 1.90 8.16 8.11
C THR A 37 1.04 7.24 8.99
N ASN A 38 1.66 6.42 9.84
CA ASN A 38 1.00 5.61 10.85
C ASN A 38 1.57 5.93 12.25
N MET A 39 0.78 5.74 13.31
CA MET A 39 1.24 5.86 14.69
C MET A 39 2.28 4.79 15.04
N ASP A 40 2.09 3.57 14.53
CA ASP A 40 2.89 2.38 14.87
C ASP A 40 3.76 1.97 13.68
N VAL A 41 4.86 2.70 13.45
CA VAL A 41 5.80 2.39 12.35
C VAL A 41 6.96 1.55 12.85
N GLU A 42 7.04 0.33 12.34
CA GLU A 42 8.13 -0.62 12.58
C GLU A 42 8.69 -1.18 11.28
N ALA A 43 9.91 -1.73 11.34
CA ALA A 43 10.51 -2.41 10.20
C ALA A 43 9.72 -3.65 9.75
N SER A 44 8.92 -4.24 10.63
CA SER A 44 8.04 -5.40 10.37
C SER A 44 6.88 -5.05 9.43
N ASN A 45 6.51 -3.77 9.31
CA ASN A 45 5.45 -3.31 8.41
C ASN A 45 5.91 -3.13 6.95
N TYR A 46 7.13 -3.55 6.62
CA TYR A 46 7.73 -3.40 5.29
C TYR A 46 8.21 -4.74 4.74
N LEU A 47 7.82 -5.02 3.50
CA LEU A 47 8.36 -6.09 2.68
C LEU A 47 9.60 -5.58 1.96
N CYS A 48 10.72 -6.27 2.15
CA CYS A 48 12.01 -5.97 1.55
C CYS A 48 12.85 -7.26 1.53
N GLY A 49 13.55 -7.54 0.44
CA GLY A 49 14.48 -8.68 0.35
C GLY A 49 15.56 -8.62 1.45
N ASN A 50 16.00 -7.41 1.81
CA ASN A 50 16.85 -7.16 2.96
C ASN A 50 16.05 -6.63 4.17
N LYS A 51 15.63 -7.56 5.04
CA LYS A 51 14.79 -7.28 6.23
C LYS A 51 15.35 -6.24 7.23
N HIS A 52 16.60 -5.82 7.10
CA HIS A 52 17.22 -4.84 8.00
C HIS A 52 17.45 -3.48 7.35
N PHE A 53 17.24 -3.36 6.04
CA PHE A 53 17.55 -2.15 5.28
C PHE A 53 16.79 -0.92 5.80
N VAL A 54 15.47 -1.07 6.04
CA VAL A 54 14.60 0.06 6.40
C VAL A 54 14.87 0.64 7.79
N LYS A 55 15.43 -0.17 8.71
CA LYS A 55 15.57 0.17 10.14
C LYS A 55 16.30 1.48 10.36
N SER A 56 17.41 1.68 9.66
CA SER A 56 18.26 2.86 9.85
C SER A 56 17.57 4.15 9.39
N ALA A 57 16.80 4.11 8.29
CA ALA A 57 16.13 5.31 7.80
C ALA A 57 14.91 5.66 8.67
N LEU A 58 14.12 4.66 9.05
CA LEU A 58 12.96 4.85 9.94
C LEU A 58 13.36 5.39 11.32
N ALA A 59 14.56 5.07 11.81
CA ALA A 59 15.09 5.59 13.07
C ALA A 59 15.69 7.01 12.96
N GLN A 60 16.14 7.42 11.78
CA GLN A 60 16.73 8.75 11.55
C GLN A 60 15.66 9.82 11.31
N TYR A 61 14.50 9.43 10.76
CA TYR A 61 13.35 10.30 10.58
C TYR A 61 12.10 9.46 10.77
N THR A 62 11.52 9.60 11.95
CA THR A 62 10.40 8.82 12.45
C THR A 62 9.07 9.37 11.95
N GLN A 63 7.98 8.66 12.24
CA GLN A 63 6.63 9.17 12.06
C GLN A 63 6.38 10.44 12.87
N TRP A 64 6.97 10.53 14.06
CA TRP A 64 6.80 11.66 14.98
C TRP A 64 7.45 12.94 14.46
N ASP A 65 8.57 12.81 13.75
CA ASP A 65 9.22 13.96 13.09
C ASP A 65 8.34 14.52 11.97
N PHE A 66 7.70 13.66 11.19
CA PHE A 66 6.77 14.11 10.15
C PHE A 66 5.47 14.67 10.73
N ILE A 67 4.94 14.05 11.79
CA ILE A 67 3.78 14.59 12.54
C ILE A 67 4.13 15.97 13.11
N GLY A 68 5.33 16.15 13.66
CA GLY A 68 5.83 17.44 14.12
C GLY A 68 5.79 18.50 13.02
N LEU A 69 6.27 18.17 11.82
CA LEU A 69 6.20 19.07 10.68
C LEU A 69 4.76 19.43 10.27
N VAL A 70 3.84 18.47 10.31
CA VAL A 70 2.40 18.69 10.05
C VAL A 70 1.80 19.64 11.10
N CYS A 71 2.15 19.47 12.38
CA CYS A 71 1.76 20.36 13.47
C CYS A 71 2.34 21.77 13.34
N ASP A 72 3.62 21.91 12.95
CA ASP A 72 4.28 23.20 12.77
C ASP A 72 3.60 24.04 11.67
N HIS A 73 3.02 23.38 10.68
CA HIS A 73 2.22 24.00 9.62
C HIS A 73 0.73 24.15 9.97
N ASN A 74 0.34 23.83 11.21
CA ASN A 74 -1.03 23.90 11.73
C ASN A 74 -2.06 23.12 10.87
N ILE A 75 -1.64 21.97 10.32
CA ILE A 75 -2.53 21.12 9.52
C ILE A 75 -3.27 20.18 10.48
N ALA A 76 -4.60 20.28 10.49
CA ALA A 76 -5.44 19.40 11.28
C ALA A 76 -5.46 17.97 10.69
N TYR A 77 -5.34 16.98 11.56
CA TYR A 77 -5.34 15.57 11.20
C TYR A 77 -6.04 14.74 12.27
N PHE A 78 -6.51 13.56 11.88
CA PHE A 78 -7.16 12.62 12.78
C PHE A 78 -6.63 11.19 12.55
N GLU A 79 -6.68 10.39 13.61
CA GLU A 79 -6.47 8.95 13.51
C GLU A 79 -7.76 8.28 13.06
N LYS A 80 -7.68 7.38 12.07
CA LYS A 80 -8.81 6.57 11.63
C LYS A 80 -8.88 5.25 12.40
N THR A 81 -8.31 4.19 11.84
CA THR A 81 -8.21 2.86 12.46
C THR A 81 -6.77 2.40 12.35
N LEU A 82 -6.32 1.55 13.27
CA LEU A 82 -5.00 0.92 13.22
C LEU A 82 -3.86 1.95 13.04
N GLY A 83 -3.91 3.07 13.78
CA GLY A 83 -2.87 4.11 13.77
C GLY A 83 -2.80 4.96 12.50
N GLN A 84 -3.69 4.79 11.53
CA GLN A 84 -3.62 5.53 10.25
C GLN A 84 -3.93 7.02 10.44
N LEU A 85 -3.03 7.90 10.00
CA LEU A 85 -3.20 9.36 10.14
C LEU A 85 -3.57 10.01 8.80
N PHE A 86 -4.69 10.73 8.80
CA PHE A 86 -5.23 11.43 7.63
C PHE A 86 -5.41 12.91 7.92
N CYS A 87 -5.25 13.77 6.90
CA CYS A 87 -5.68 15.16 7.00
C CYS A 87 -7.20 15.23 7.20
N GLU A 88 -7.67 16.16 8.02
CA GLU A 88 -9.12 16.40 8.19
C GLU A 88 -9.77 16.87 6.89
N ASP A 89 -9.14 17.84 6.23
CA ASP A 89 -9.67 18.50 5.03
C ASP A 89 -9.20 17.83 3.74
N SER A 90 -7.91 17.97 3.38
CA SER A 90 -7.43 17.52 2.08
C SER A 90 -5.95 17.11 2.04
N ALA A 91 -5.64 16.17 1.16
CA ALA A 91 -4.28 15.84 0.75
C ALA A 91 -3.51 17.04 0.17
N HIS A 92 -4.21 18.10 -0.27
CA HIS A 92 -3.57 19.34 -0.68
C HIS A 92 -2.78 19.99 0.46
N ASP A 93 -3.17 19.79 1.71
CA ASP A 93 -2.50 20.42 2.86
C ASP A 93 -1.07 19.92 2.98
N ILE A 94 -0.86 18.59 2.89
CA ILE A 94 0.47 17.98 2.86
C ILE A 94 1.28 18.44 1.64
N LEU A 95 0.67 18.50 0.46
CA LEU A 95 1.40 18.94 -0.74
C LEU A 95 1.81 20.41 -0.63
N ASN A 96 0.92 21.27 -0.16
CA ASN A 96 1.18 22.70 0.01
C ASN A 96 2.24 22.95 1.08
N MET A 97 2.21 22.22 2.19
CA MET A 97 3.26 22.21 3.20
C MET A 97 4.62 21.87 2.59
N LEU A 98 4.72 20.76 1.84
CA LEU A 98 5.98 20.34 1.21
C LEU A 98 6.48 21.37 0.19
N LEU A 99 5.59 22.01 -0.57
CA LEU A 99 5.95 23.06 -1.52
C LEU A 99 6.41 24.35 -0.81
N ALA A 100 5.79 24.70 0.32
CA ALA A 100 6.20 25.82 1.15
C ALA A 100 7.60 25.57 1.76
N GLU A 101 7.82 24.38 2.32
CA GLU A 101 9.13 23.95 2.82
C GLU A 101 10.20 23.97 1.73
N LEU A 102 9.89 23.50 0.52
CA LEU A 102 10.81 23.51 -0.62
C LEU A 102 11.22 24.94 -1.01
N LYS A 103 10.24 25.86 -1.05
CA LYS A 103 10.48 27.27 -1.32
C LYS A 103 11.34 27.91 -0.21
N ASN A 104 11.00 27.64 1.05
CA ASN A 104 11.69 28.21 2.21
C ASN A 104 13.13 27.69 2.35
N SER A 105 13.40 26.45 1.93
CA SER A 105 14.75 25.89 1.94
C SER A 105 15.65 26.46 0.83
N GLY A 106 15.08 27.15 -0.16
CA GLY A 106 15.81 27.64 -1.34
C GLY A 106 16.06 26.58 -2.42
N ALA A 107 15.36 25.44 -2.36
CA ALA A 107 15.44 24.44 -3.43
C ALA A 107 14.61 24.89 -4.65
N GLU A 108 15.12 24.63 -5.85
CA GLU A 108 14.43 24.96 -7.09
C GLU A 108 13.59 23.76 -7.58
N LEU A 109 12.41 24.03 -8.15
CA LEU A 109 11.56 23.03 -8.79
C LEU A 109 11.31 23.41 -10.25
N ILE A 110 11.61 22.48 -11.17
CA ILE A 110 11.23 22.59 -12.57
C ILE A 110 10.28 21.45 -12.92
N THR A 111 9.02 21.81 -13.19
CA THR A 111 8.00 20.90 -13.72
C THR A 111 8.04 20.83 -15.24
N GLN A 112 7.38 19.84 -15.83
CA GLN A 112 7.45 19.57 -17.27
C GLN A 112 8.90 19.41 -17.76
N ALA A 113 9.75 18.86 -16.90
CA ALA A 113 11.14 18.50 -17.18
C ALA A 113 11.24 16.99 -17.41
N THR A 114 11.15 16.58 -18.67
CA THR A 114 11.41 15.18 -19.04
C THR A 114 12.91 14.98 -19.16
N VAL A 115 13.48 14.19 -18.26
CA VAL A 115 14.87 13.74 -18.38
C VAL A 115 14.95 12.66 -19.45
N THR A 116 15.84 12.85 -20.42
CA THR A 116 16.00 11.95 -21.56
C THR A 116 17.25 11.08 -21.47
N ASP A 117 18.32 11.61 -20.87
CA ASP A 117 19.59 10.92 -20.73
C ASP A 117 20.29 11.35 -19.45
N ILE A 118 21.03 10.42 -18.85
CA ILE A 118 21.89 10.66 -17.71
C ILE A 118 23.23 9.97 -18.00
N SER A 119 24.34 10.68 -17.85
CA SER A 119 25.67 10.10 -17.96
C SER A 119 26.56 10.56 -16.80
N GLN A 120 27.66 9.85 -16.57
CA GLN A 120 28.64 10.21 -15.56
C GLN A 120 30.00 10.45 -16.23
N GLN A 121 30.55 11.65 -16.03
CA GLN A 121 31.86 12.07 -16.55
C GLN A 121 32.54 12.94 -15.50
N ASP A 122 33.86 12.84 -15.35
CA ASP A 122 34.67 13.67 -14.44
C ASP A 122 34.14 13.77 -13.00
N ASN A 123 33.63 12.64 -12.45
CA ASN A 123 32.99 12.56 -11.13
C ASN A 123 31.74 13.44 -10.95
N ALA A 124 31.06 13.79 -12.04
CA ALA A 124 29.79 14.48 -12.04
C ALA A 124 28.75 13.74 -12.90
N TYR A 125 27.48 13.95 -12.57
CA TYR A 125 26.34 13.50 -13.36
C TYR A 125 25.91 14.60 -14.32
N HIS A 126 25.76 14.26 -15.58
CA HIS A 126 25.23 15.10 -16.65
C HIS A 126 23.83 14.63 -16.99
N ILE A 127 22.86 15.55 -16.96
CA ILE A 127 21.44 15.26 -17.12
C ILE A 127 20.93 16.06 -18.31
N LEU A 128 20.53 15.36 -19.37
CA LEU A 128 19.85 15.97 -20.51
C LEU A 128 18.35 15.97 -20.26
N SER A 129 17.71 17.12 -20.45
CA SER A 129 16.26 17.24 -20.26
C SER A 129 15.60 18.17 -21.26
N SER A 130 14.27 18.11 -21.33
CA SER A 130 13.47 19.06 -22.11
C SER A 130 13.53 20.51 -21.62
N GLN A 131 14.14 20.77 -20.46
CA GLN A 131 14.30 22.10 -19.86
C GLN A 131 15.77 22.55 -19.86
N GLY A 132 16.63 21.86 -20.60
CA GLY A 132 18.06 22.13 -20.69
C GLY A 132 18.91 21.06 -20.01
N ASP A 133 20.23 21.29 -20.05
CA ASP A 133 21.24 20.37 -19.55
C ASP A 133 21.71 20.80 -18.16
N PHE A 134 21.84 19.84 -17.27
CA PHE A 134 22.25 20.07 -15.89
C PHE A 134 23.47 19.21 -15.53
N VAL A 135 24.27 19.71 -14.59
CA VAL A 135 25.41 18.99 -14.03
C VAL A 135 25.32 19.02 -12.51
N CYS A 136 25.51 17.87 -11.86
CA CYS A 136 25.54 17.79 -10.40
C CYS A 136 26.57 16.78 -9.90
N GLN A 137 27.04 16.97 -8.66
CA GLN A 137 27.90 16.02 -7.96
C GLN A 137 27.10 14.85 -7.38
N SER A 138 25.84 15.09 -7.02
CA SER A 138 24.96 14.10 -6.42
C SER A 138 23.62 14.07 -7.14
N LEU A 139 23.20 12.87 -7.52
CA LEU A 139 21.99 12.59 -8.28
C LEU A 139 21.08 11.69 -7.44
N VAL A 140 19.85 12.14 -7.18
CA VAL A 140 18.87 11.37 -6.40
C VAL A 140 17.73 10.91 -7.31
N ILE A 141 17.56 9.59 -7.41
CA ILE A 141 16.46 8.96 -8.15
C ILE A 141 15.28 8.75 -7.19
N ALA A 142 14.24 9.56 -7.35
CA ALA A 142 13.03 9.57 -6.53
C ALA A 142 11.76 9.39 -7.38
N THR A 143 11.84 8.59 -8.45
CA THR A 143 10.83 8.55 -9.54
C THR A 143 9.62 7.67 -9.24
N GLY A 144 9.58 7.04 -8.06
CA GLY A 144 8.53 6.11 -7.66
C GLY A 144 8.55 4.79 -8.43
N GLY A 145 7.45 4.03 -8.30
CA GLY A 145 7.25 2.75 -8.99
C GLY A 145 6.39 2.86 -10.25
N LEU A 146 5.69 1.76 -10.58
CA LEU A 146 4.86 1.58 -11.79
C LEU A 146 3.36 1.78 -11.56
N SER A 147 2.92 1.82 -10.29
CA SER A 147 1.50 1.97 -9.96
C SER A 147 0.97 3.35 -10.38
N MET A 148 -0.28 3.39 -10.86
CA MET A 148 -0.96 4.58 -11.37
C MET A 148 -0.27 5.26 -12.56
N PRO A 149 -0.05 4.56 -13.70
CA PRO A 149 0.64 5.14 -14.87
C PRO A 149 -0.04 6.38 -15.44
N LYS A 150 -1.36 6.52 -15.31
CA LYS A 150 -2.09 7.74 -15.72
C LYS A 150 -1.65 8.99 -14.96
N LEU A 151 -1.03 8.85 -13.79
CA LEU A 151 -0.50 9.95 -13.01
C LEU A 151 0.93 10.34 -13.39
N GLY A 152 1.61 9.56 -14.22
CA GLY A 152 3.01 9.79 -14.62
C GLY A 152 3.99 8.75 -14.10
N ALA A 153 3.52 7.63 -13.53
CA ALA A 153 4.41 6.54 -13.14
C ALA A 153 5.07 5.91 -14.39
N THR A 154 6.39 5.71 -14.32
CA THR A 154 7.20 5.16 -15.42
C THR A 154 8.31 4.27 -14.84
N PRO A 155 8.88 3.34 -15.62
CA PRO A 155 10.03 2.53 -15.19
C PRO A 155 11.36 3.30 -15.17
N PHE A 156 11.35 4.64 -15.26
CA PHE A 156 12.56 5.43 -15.48
C PHE A 156 13.65 5.18 -14.44
N GLY A 157 13.31 5.19 -13.14
CA GLY A 157 14.27 4.93 -12.08
C GLY A 157 14.90 3.53 -12.13
N PHE A 158 14.16 2.52 -12.60
CA PHE A 158 14.69 1.17 -12.78
C PHE A 158 15.70 1.11 -13.93
N LYS A 159 15.39 1.77 -15.05
CA LYS A 159 16.32 1.86 -16.19
C LYS A 159 17.62 2.57 -15.82
N ILE A 160 17.53 3.64 -15.02
CA ILE A 160 18.72 4.33 -14.50
C ILE A 160 19.50 3.41 -13.57
N ALA A 161 18.83 2.67 -12.68
CA ALA A 161 19.51 1.71 -11.82
C ALA A 161 20.28 0.66 -12.62
N GLU A 162 19.65 0.04 -13.62
CA GLU A 162 20.28 -0.94 -14.52
C GLU A 162 21.47 -0.33 -15.28
N GLN A 163 21.32 0.89 -15.79
CA GLN A 163 22.39 1.60 -16.49
C GLN A 163 23.64 1.77 -15.63
N PHE A 164 23.47 2.03 -14.33
CA PHE A 164 24.55 2.17 -13.35
C PHE A 164 24.90 0.86 -12.64
N GLY A 165 24.53 -0.28 -13.22
CA GLY A 165 24.95 -1.61 -12.79
C GLY A 165 24.18 -2.21 -11.61
N HIS A 166 23.09 -1.59 -11.18
CA HIS A 166 22.24 -2.14 -10.13
C HIS A 166 21.33 -3.26 -10.68
N THR A 167 21.13 -4.28 -9.87
CA THR A 167 20.01 -5.23 -10.05
C THR A 167 18.69 -4.57 -9.67
N VAL A 168 17.69 -4.73 -10.54
CA VAL A 168 16.29 -4.43 -10.24
C VAL A 168 15.57 -5.76 -10.03
N LEU A 169 15.02 -5.96 -8.84
CA LEU A 169 14.26 -7.16 -8.48
C LEU A 169 12.91 -7.19 -9.22
N PRO A 170 12.37 -8.38 -9.53
CA PRO A 170 11.12 -8.51 -10.28
C PRO A 170 9.98 -7.70 -9.67
N THR A 171 9.41 -6.79 -10.46
CA THR A 171 8.35 -5.90 -9.99
C THR A 171 6.97 -6.50 -10.16
N ARG A 172 6.10 -6.36 -9.16
CA ARG A 172 4.67 -6.70 -9.29
C ARG A 172 3.78 -5.68 -8.59
N ALA A 173 2.51 -5.63 -8.99
CA ALA A 173 1.50 -4.81 -8.33
C ALA A 173 1.26 -5.28 -6.89
N GLY A 174 1.34 -4.37 -5.92
CA GLY A 174 1.03 -4.62 -4.50
C GLY A 174 -0.09 -3.70 -4.01
N LEU A 175 -0.71 -4.06 -2.89
CA LEU A 175 -1.91 -3.38 -2.38
C LEU A 175 -2.95 -3.20 -3.48
N VAL A 176 -3.36 -4.33 -4.08
CA VAL A 176 -4.14 -4.37 -5.31
C VAL A 176 -5.33 -5.32 -5.17
N PRO A 177 -6.52 -4.97 -5.73
CA PRO A 177 -7.66 -5.88 -5.73
C PRO A 177 -7.37 -7.17 -6.52
N PHE A 178 -8.02 -8.25 -6.09
CA PHE A 178 -8.03 -9.51 -6.85
C PHE A 178 -9.17 -9.53 -7.86
N THR A 179 -9.02 -10.37 -8.89
CA THR A 179 -10.02 -10.60 -9.93
C THR A 179 -10.63 -12.00 -9.84
N TYR A 180 -11.91 -12.12 -10.22
CA TYR A 180 -12.63 -13.39 -10.24
C TYR A 180 -12.16 -14.33 -11.35
N LYS A 181 -12.22 -15.65 -11.07
CA LYS A 181 -12.39 -16.66 -12.13
C LYS A 181 -13.85 -16.67 -12.62
N GLU A 182 -14.10 -17.16 -13.82
CA GLU A 182 -15.43 -17.12 -14.46
C GLU A 182 -16.56 -17.66 -13.57
N ALA A 183 -16.37 -18.83 -12.96
CA ALA A 183 -17.36 -19.43 -12.06
C ALA A 183 -17.64 -18.58 -10.82
N GLN A 184 -16.62 -17.92 -10.26
CA GLN A 184 -16.79 -17.02 -9.11
C GLN A 184 -17.48 -15.72 -9.53
N LYS A 185 -17.19 -15.22 -10.73
CA LYS A 185 -17.80 -13.98 -11.25
C LYS A 185 -19.32 -14.11 -11.35
N GLN A 186 -19.79 -15.19 -11.97
CA GLN A 186 -21.23 -15.49 -12.11
C GLN A 186 -21.95 -15.56 -10.75
N GLN A 187 -21.21 -15.91 -9.69
CA GLN A 187 -21.74 -15.99 -8.33
C GLN A 187 -21.74 -14.62 -7.65
N TYR A 188 -20.59 -13.95 -7.59
CA TYR A 188 -20.37 -12.84 -6.66
C TYR A 188 -20.45 -11.45 -7.28
N GLU A 189 -20.42 -11.30 -8.61
CA GLU A 189 -20.59 -9.98 -9.26
C GLU A 189 -21.92 -9.32 -8.87
N ALA A 190 -22.96 -10.13 -8.70
CA ALA A 190 -24.29 -9.70 -8.28
C ALA A 190 -24.34 -9.12 -6.86
N ILE A 191 -23.27 -9.23 -6.06
CA ILE A 191 -23.15 -8.66 -4.72
C ILE A 191 -22.06 -7.58 -4.60
N SER A 192 -21.64 -7.01 -5.73
CA SER A 192 -20.81 -5.80 -5.75
C SER A 192 -21.35 -4.73 -4.79
N GLY A 193 -20.43 -4.13 -4.02
CA GLY A 193 -20.69 -3.16 -2.97
C GLY A 193 -20.92 -3.75 -1.57
N VAL A 194 -21.06 -5.06 -1.42
CA VAL A 194 -21.14 -5.70 -0.10
C VAL A 194 -19.76 -5.70 0.57
N SER A 195 -19.68 -5.16 1.79
CA SER A 195 -18.49 -5.17 2.64
C SER A 195 -18.75 -5.94 3.92
N MET A 196 -17.73 -6.61 4.46
CA MET A 196 -17.79 -7.23 5.79
C MET A 196 -16.41 -7.39 6.42
N PRO A 197 -16.31 -7.30 7.76
CA PRO A 197 -15.06 -7.56 8.47
C PRO A 197 -14.65 -9.01 8.29
N CYS A 198 -13.34 -9.23 8.12
CA CYS A 198 -12.77 -10.54 7.99
C CYS A 198 -11.34 -10.61 8.52
N ILE A 199 -10.80 -11.82 8.62
CA ILE A 199 -9.35 -12.06 8.69
C ILE A 199 -8.95 -12.72 7.38
N ALA A 200 -8.20 -12.01 6.54
CA ALA A 200 -7.64 -12.55 5.31
C ALA A 200 -6.29 -13.18 5.59
N THR A 201 -6.07 -14.41 5.13
CA THR A 201 -4.85 -15.19 5.37
C THR A 201 -4.30 -15.76 4.06
N SER A 202 -3.01 -15.54 3.81
CA SER A 202 -2.26 -16.10 2.67
C SER A 202 -1.74 -17.49 2.99
N ASP A 203 -1.30 -18.20 1.95
CA ASP A 203 -0.74 -19.55 2.05
C ASP A 203 0.49 -19.65 2.96
N ASP A 204 1.26 -18.56 3.09
CA ASP A 204 2.41 -18.47 3.99
C ASP A 204 2.04 -18.22 5.47
N GLY A 205 0.74 -18.12 5.78
CA GLY A 205 0.21 -17.89 7.13
C GLY A 205 0.14 -16.42 7.56
N THR A 206 0.60 -15.48 6.75
CA THR A 206 0.42 -14.04 7.04
C THR A 206 -1.08 -13.72 7.04
N SER A 207 -1.53 -12.87 7.98
CA SER A 207 -2.95 -12.53 8.08
C SER A 207 -3.20 -11.08 8.48
N PHE A 208 -4.35 -10.55 8.03
CA PHE A 208 -4.80 -9.19 8.31
C PHE A 208 -6.29 -9.18 8.67
N LYS A 209 -6.62 -8.58 9.83
CA LYS A 209 -8.01 -8.36 10.28
C LYS A 209 -8.48 -6.99 9.82
N GLU A 210 -9.34 -6.95 8.82
CA GLU A 210 -9.86 -5.73 8.20
C GLU A 210 -11.11 -6.05 7.36
N ASP A 211 -11.72 -5.04 6.75
CA ASP A 211 -12.86 -5.24 5.85
C ASP A 211 -12.45 -5.82 4.48
N MET A 212 -13.25 -6.75 3.96
CA MET A 212 -13.25 -7.19 2.57
C MET A 212 -14.46 -6.62 1.83
N LEU A 213 -14.26 -6.19 0.58
CA LEU A 213 -15.28 -5.62 -0.30
C LEU A 213 -15.46 -6.47 -1.56
N PHE A 214 -16.69 -6.88 -1.85
CA PHE A 214 -17.07 -7.45 -3.15
C PHE A 214 -17.21 -6.35 -4.21
N THR A 215 -16.67 -6.58 -5.40
CA THR A 215 -16.70 -5.63 -6.54
C THR A 215 -17.21 -6.30 -7.80
N HIS A 216 -17.42 -5.54 -8.87
CA HIS A 216 -17.81 -6.10 -10.17
C HIS A 216 -16.76 -7.03 -10.78
N ARG A 217 -15.47 -6.85 -10.43
CA ARG A 217 -14.36 -7.58 -11.07
C ARG A 217 -13.74 -8.65 -10.18
N GLY A 218 -13.96 -8.57 -8.87
CA GLY A 218 -13.35 -9.44 -7.88
C GLY A 218 -13.54 -8.93 -6.46
N VAL A 219 -12.54 -9.12 -5.60
CA VAL A 219 -12.58 -8.66 -4.20
C VAL A 219 -11.52 -7.59 -3.95
N SER A 220 -11.84 -6.65 -3.06
CA SER A 220 -11.03 -5.50 -2.65
C SER A 220 -11.25 -5.25 -1.15
N GLY A 221 -11.06 -4.02 -0.68
CA GLY A 221 -11.12 -3.66 0.73
C GLY A 221 -9.76 -3.85 1.42
N PRO A 222 -9.54 -3.17 2.57
CA PRO A 222 -8.24 -3.15 3.23
C PRO A 222 -7.64 -4.55 3.50
N ALA A 223 -8.45 -5.55 3.87
CA ALA A 223 -7.96 -6.90 4.10
C ALA A 223 -7.39 -7.54 2.81
N THR A 224 -8.11 -7.41 1.70
CA THR A 224 -7.63 -7.91 0.40
C THR A 224 -6.42 -7.13 -0.10
N LEU A 225 -6.42 -5.80 0.05
CA LEU A 225 -5.27 -4.99 -0.36
C LEU A 225 -4.03 -5.39 0.42
N GLN A 226 -4.10 -5.52 1.75
CA GLN A 226 -2.97 -5.98 2.56
C GLN A 226 -2.48 -7.37 2.12
N ILE A 227 -3.37 -8.36 2.04
CA ILE A 227 -2.97 -9.74 1.76
C ILE A 227 -2.46 -9.95 0.33
N SER A 228 -2.84 -9.06 -0.62
CA SER A 228 -2.35 -9.11 -2.00
C SER A 228 -0.82 -9.02 -2.10
N SER A 229 -0.18 -8.36 -1.13
CA SER A 229 1.28 -8.24 -1.07
C SER A 229 1.99 -9.55 -0.73
N TYR A 230 1.29 -10.48 -0.07
CA TYR A 230 1.82 -11.78 0.36
C TYR A 230 1.39 -12.94 -0.54
N TRP A 231 0.29 -12.76 -1.29
CA TRP A 231 -0.22 -13.73 -2.24
C TRP A 231 0.72 -13.95 -3.45
N GLN A 232 0.82 -15.20 -3.91
CA GLN A 232 1.45 -15.58 -5.18
C GLN A 232 0.42 -16.18 -6.15
N GLU A 233 0.72 -16.10 -7.46
CA GLU A 233 -0.14 -16.66 -8.50
C GLU A 233 -0.50 -18.13 -8.24
N ASN A 234 -1.75 -18.48 -8.54
CA ASN A 234 -2.35 -19.80 -8.33
C ASN A 234 -2.59 -20.21 -6.85
N GLN A 235 -2.23 -19.39 -5.86
CA GLN A 235 -2.59 -19.65 -4.47
C GLN A 235 -4.02 -19.20 -4.15
N ALA A 236 -4.63 -19.85 -3.17
CA ALA A 236 -5.87 -19.37 -2.54
C ALA A 236 -5.56 -18.37 -1.42
N VAL A 237 -6.56 -17.57 -1.09
CA VAL A 237 -6.61 -16.72 0.10
C VAL A 237 -7.82 -17.17 0.92
N SER A 238 -7.59 -17.41 2.21
CA SER A 238 -8.64 -17.76 3.15
C SER A 238 -9.20 -16.49 3.79
N TYR A 239 -10.51 -16.36 3.87
CA TYR A 239 -11.16 -15.28 4.62
C TYR A 239 -11.99 -15.90 5.75
N ASN A 240 -11.69 -15.49 6.98
CA ASN A 240 -12.50 -15.79 8.16
C ASN A 240 -13.50 -14.64 8.40
N PHE A 241 -14.79 -14.88 8.17
CA PHE A 241 -15.88 -13.94 8.46
C PHE A 241 -16.46 -14.10 9.87
N ASP A 242 -16.11 -15.14 10.62
CA ASP A 242 -16.43 -15.30 12.04
C ASP A 242 -15.30 -14.71 12.91
N VAL A 243 -15.06 -13.42 12.71
CA VAL A 243 -13.91 -12.69 13.24
C VAL A 243 -13.81 -12.73 14.77
N ASP A 244 -14.95 -12.80 15.45
CA ASP A 244 -15.05 -12.85 16.91
C ASP A 244 -15.29 -14.26 17.45
N ASN A 245 -15.25 -15.29 16.59
CA ASN A 245 -15.54 -16.70 16.93
C ASN A 245 -16.87 -16.91 17.65
N SER A 246 -17.88 -16.10 17.32
CA SER A 246 -19.17 -16.06 18.03
C SER A 246 -20.29 -16.79 17.27
N LEU A 247 -20.03 -17.27 16.05
CA LEU A 247 -21.07 -17.87 15.22
C LEU A 247 -21.73 -19.11 15.87
N ILE A 248 -20.94 -20.02 16.43
CA ILE A 248 -21.46 -21.20 17.13
C ILE A 248 -22.25 -20.82 18.38
N GLU A 249 -21.74 -19.86 19.16
CA GLU A 249 -22.44 -19.37 20.35
C GLU A 249 -23.80 -18.75 19.97
N ASN A 250 -23.84 -17.94 18.91
CA ASN A 250 -25.06 -17.34 18.38
C ASN A 250 -26.08 -18.41 17.93
N VAL A 251 -25.61 -19.47 17.28
CA VAL A 251 -26.44 -20.61 16.88
C VAL A 251 -27.02 -21.33 18.09
N GLU A 252 -26.20 -21.63 19.11
CA GLU A 252 -26.66 -22.34 20.31
C GLU A 252 -27.59 -21.48 21.18
N LYS A 253 -27.34 -20.17 21.29
CA LYS A 253 -28.28 -19.24 21.93
C LYS A 253 -29.63 -19.21 21.20
N ALA A 254 -29.61 -19.06 19.88
CA ALA A 254 -30.83 -19.06 19.09
C ALA A 254 -31.57 -20.41 19.12
N ARG A 255 -30.84 -21.52 19.29
CA ARG A 255 -31.42 -22.86 19.47
C ARG A 255 -32.26 -22.93 20.75
N GLN A 256 -31.80 -22.29 21.83
CA GLN A 256 -32.52 -22.24 23.11
C GLN A 256 -33.70 -21.28 23.07
N GLU A 257 -33.50 -20.07 22.54
CA GLU A 257 -34.48 -18.98 22.60
C GLU A 257 -35.52 -19.03 21.47
N GLN A 258 -35.11 -19.43 20.25
CA GLN A 258 -35.90 -19.33 19.02
C GLN A 258 -35.74 -20.59 18.15
N PRO A 259 -36.03 -21.82 18.63
CA PRO A 259 -35.72 -23.07 17.91
C PRO A 259 -36.40 -23.21 16.54
N LYS A 260 -37.52 -22.51 16.32
CA LYS A 260 -38.26 -22.50 15.05
C LYS A 260 -37.72 -21.48 14.03
N LEU A 261 -36.81 -20.59 14.43
CA LEU A 261 -36.18 -19.63 13.52
C LEU A 261 -35.35 -20.39 12.48
N LYS A 262 -35.47 -20.01 11.20
CA LYS A 262 -34.64 -20.57 10.14
C LYS A 262 -33.19 -20.09 10.25
N LEU A 263 -32.22 -20.95 9.98
CA LEU A 263 -30.80 -20.60 10.03
C LEU A 263 -30.47 -19.38 9.15
N VAL A 264 -30.98 -19.31 7.92
CA VAL A 264 -30.81 -18.16 7.03
C VAL A 264 -31.26 -16.83 7.67
N ASN A 265 -32.33 -16.84 8.48
CA ASN A 265 -32.83 -15.66 9.16
C ASN A 265 -31.96 -15.25 10.36
N LEU A 266 -31.27 -16.20 11.00
CA LEU A 266 -30.25 -15.87 12.00
C LEU A 266 -29.02 -15.26 11.33
N LEU A 267 -28.52 -15.89 10.27
CA LEU A 267 -27.29 -15.45 9.59
C LEU A 267 -27.44 -14.06 8.97
N THR A 268 -28.63 -13.70 8.45
CA THR A 268 -28.92 -12.34 7.96
C THR A 268 -28.97 -11.27 9.06
N ARG A 269 -29.01 -11.64 10.34
CA ARG A 269 -28.82 -10.71 11.47
C ARG A 269 -27.34 -10.47 11.78
N ILE A 270 -26.45 -11.36 11.34
CA ILE A 270 -25.01 -11.32 11.62
C ILE A 270 -24.24 -10.79 10.40
N TYR A 271 -24.64 -11.19 9.20
CA TYR A 271 -23.95 -10.93 7.95
C TYR A 271 -24.83 -10.19 6.94
N PRO A 272 -24.24 -9.51 5.94
CA PRO A 272 -24.99 -8.87 4.88
C PRO A 272 -25.95 -9.82 4.15
N LYS A 273 -27.23 -9.45 4.06
CA LYS A 273 -28.30 -10.28 3.49
C LYS A 273 -27.96 -10.86 2.12
N ARG A 274 -27.46 -10.02 1.21
CA ARG A 274 -27.08 -10.40 -0.16
C ARG A 274 -26.00 -11.49 -0.19
N PHE A 275 -25.06 -11.47 0.74
CA PHE A 275 -24.03 -12.52 0.86
C PHE A 275 -24.66 -13.83 1.33
N ILE A 276 -25.48 -13.79 2.37
CA ILE A 276 -26.17 -14.98 2.89
C ILE A 276 -27.10 -15.62 1.84
N GLU A 277 -27.78 -14.83 1.01
CA GLU A 277 -28.63 -15.36 -0.08
C GLU A 277 -27.83 -16.14 -1.15
N ILE A 278 -26.55 -15.78 -1.37
CA ILE A 278 -25.65 -16.55 -2.24
C ILE A 278 -25.18 -17.81 -1.51
N GLU A 279 -24.67 -17.66 -0.29
CA GLU A 279 -24.08 -18.77 0.47
C GLU A 279 -25.11 -19.82 0.86
N ALA A 280 -26.39 -19.44 1.02
CA ALA A 280 -27.49 -20.37 1.28
C ALA A 280 -27.68 -21.43 0.19
N LYS A 281 -27.16 -21.19 -1.02
CA LYS A 281 -27.20 -22.16 -2.13
C LYS A 281 -26.09 -23.22 -2.03
N ARG A 282 -25.11 -23.04 -1.14
CA ARG A 282 -23.93 -23.92 -1.02
C ARG A 282 -24.11 -25.05 0.01
N LEU A 283 -24.82 -24.78 1.11
CA LEU A 283 -25.12 -25.82 2.11
C LEU A 283 -26.62 -26.13 2.08
N ASN A 284 -26.97 -27.41 2.09
CA ASN A 284 -28.35 -27.89 1.98
C ASN A 284 -29.22 -27.70 3.24
N PHE A 285 -28.67 -27.07 4.29
CA PHE A 285 -29.34 -26.91 5.59
C PHE A 285 -29.60 -25.46 6.01
N PHE A 286 -29.36 -24.46 5.15
CA PHE A 286 -29.65 -23.05 5.47
C PHE A 286 -31.13 -22.76 5.74
N ASP A 287 -32.03 -23.54 5.14
CA ASP A 287 -33.48 -23.41 5.35
C ASP A 287 -34.01 -24.15 6.57
N LYS A 288 -33.19 -24.97 7.24
CA LYS A 288 -33.61 -25.69 8.45
C LYS A 288 -33.91 -24.73 9.58
N ALA A 289 -34.86 -25.11 10.42
CA ALA A 289 -35.04 -24.48 11.72
C ALA A 289 -33.81 -24.76 12.59
N ILE A 290 -33.34 -23.78 13.35
CA ILE A 290 -32.10 -23.89 14.15
C ILE A 290 -32.18 -25.07 15.13
N GLY A 291 -33.34 -25.34 15.71
CA GLY A 291 -33.58 -26.49 16.59
C GLY A 291 -33.32 -27.85 15.93
N GLN A 292 -33.33 -27.92 14.60
CA GLN A 292 -33.11 -29.15 13.81
C GLN A 292 -31.66 -29.32 13.33
N LEU A 293 -30.79 -28.33 13.54
CA LEU A 293 -29.39 -28.42 13.14
C LEU A 293 -28.67 -29.48 13.97
N THR A 294 -28.02 -30.42 13.30
CA THR A 294 -27.14 -31.38 13.97
C THR A 294 -25.83 -30.72 14.40
N LYS A 295 -25.10 -31.36 15.33
CA LYS A 295 -23.77 -30.89 15.73
C LYS A 295 -22.81 -30.81 14.53
N THR A 296 -22.87 -31.78 13.62
CA THR A 296 -22.06 -31.82 12.39
C THR A 296 -22.39 -30.64 11.47
N GLU A 297 -23.67 -30.30 11.29
CA GLU A 297 -24.08 -29.15 10.47
C GLU A 297 -23.63 -27.82 11.10
N SER A 298 -23.72 -27.68 12.43
CA SER A 298 -23.18 -26.50 13.12
C SER A 298 -21.67 -26.36 12.90
N GLN A 299 -20.91 -27.47 12.96
CA GLN A 299 -19.47 -27.46 12.71
C GLN A 299 -19.13 -27.12 11.24
N GLN A 300 -19.88 -27.68 10.29
CA GLN A 300 -19.73 -27.35 8.87
C GLN A 300 -20.03 -25.87 8.60
N LEU A 301 -21.06 -25.32 9.25
CA LEU A 301 -21.37 -23.90 9.18
C LEU A 301 -20.21 -23.03 9.69
N ALA A 302 -19.68 -23.34 10.87
CA ALA A 302 -18.52 -22.59 11.39
C ALA A 302 -17.33 -22.66 10.45
N GLN A 303 -16.95 -23.86 9.99
CA GLN A 303 -15.84 -24.04 9.07
C GLN A 303 -16.04 -23.26 7.75
N HIS A 304 -17.28 -23.21 7.24
CA HIS A 304 -17.60 -22.50 6.00
C HIS A 304 -17.34 -21.00 6.11
N PHE A 305 -17.71 -20.36 7.23
CA PHE A 305 -17.50 -18.94 7.45
C PHE A 305 -16.10 -18.62 8.00
N GLN A 306 -15.44 -19.55 8.68
CA GLN A 306 -14.08 -19.37 9.23
C GLN A 306 -12.97 -19.57 8.19
N SER A 307 -13.24 -20.34 7.14
CA SER A 307 -12.25 -20.71 6.13
C SER A 307 -12.77 -20.54 4.71
N TRP A 308 -13.46 -19.42 4.43
CA TRP A 308 -13.99 -19.14 3.09
C TRP A 308 -12.84 -18.98 2.09
N GLN A 309 -12.75 -19.91 1.14
CA GLN A 309 -11.64 -19.95 0.19
C GLN A 309 -11.93 -19.12 -1.07
N PHE A 310 -11.00 -18.24 -1.40
CA PHE A 310 -10.99 -17.49 -2.64
C PHE A 310 -9.72 -17.76 -3.42
N THR A 311 -9.83 -18.31 -4.63
CA THR A 311 -8.68 -18.42 -5.53
C THR A 311 -8.77 -17.33 -6.60
N PRO A 312 -7.96 -16.26 -6.52
CA PRO A 312 -7.93 -15.22 -7.54
C PRO A 312 -7.62 -15.79 -8.92
N ASN A 313 -8.16 -15.17 -9.97
CA ASN A 313 -7.62 -15.35 -11.32
C ASN A 313 -6.28 -14.61 -11.49
N GLY A 314 -6.16 -13.47 -10.82
CA GLY A 314 -5.00 -12.59 -10.81
C GLY A 314 -5.34 -11.29 -10.08
N THR A 315 -4.55 -10.25 -10.30
CA THR A 315 -4.81 -8.91 -9.74
C THR A 315 -5.33 -7.96 -10.82
N GLU A 316 -5.88 -6.82 -10.40
CA GLU A 316 -6.27 -5.76 -11.34
C GLU A 316 -5.07 -4.96 -11.93
N GLY A 317 -3.86 -5.25 -11.47
CA GLY A 317 -2.60 -4.71 -11.98
C GLY A 317 -2.34 -3.23 -11.63
N TYR A 318 -1.32 -2.64 -12.26
CA TYR A 318 -0.81 -1.30 -11.92
C TYR A 318 -1.80 -0.14 -12.12
N ARG A 319 -2.92 -0.37 -12.82
CA ARG A 319 -3.95 0.66 -12.98
C ARG A 319 -4.74 0.92 -11.70
N THR A 320 -4.77 -0.04 -10.79
CA THR A 320 -5.51 0.08 -9.52
C THR A 320 -4.67 -0.25 -8.28
N ALA A 321 -3.50 -0.86 -8.45
CA ALA A 321 -2.53 -1.05 -7.38
C ALA A 321 -2.14 0.28 -6.72
N GLU A 322 -2.03 0.30 -5.39
CA GLU A 322 -1.51 1.50 -4.71
C GLU A 322 0.02 1.58 -4.83
N VAL A 323 0.72 0.45 -4.86
CA VAL A 323 2.18 0.38 -4.82
C VAL A 323 2.76 -0.65 -5.78
N THR A 324 4.06 -0.55 -5.97
CA THR A 324 4.90 -1.50 -6.71
C THR A 324 5.76 -2.25 -5.70
N MET A 325 5.72 -3.57 -5.75
CA MET A 325 6.65 -4.44 -5.01
C MET A 325 7.84 -4.79 -5.89
N GLY A 326 8.98 -5.09 -5.27
CA GLY A 326 10.26 -5.18 -5.96
C GLY A 326 10.86 -3.78 -6.19
N GLY A 327 11.81 -3.67 -7.11
CA GLY A 327 12.52 -2.42 -7.38
C GLY A 327 14.04 -2.58 -7.24
N VAL A 328 14.75 -1.48 -7.07
CA VAL A 328 16.22 -1.50 -6.95
C VAL A 328 16.64 -2.32 -5.73
N ASP A 329 17.52 -3.31 -5.92
CA ASP A 329 18.00 -4.18 -4.85
C ASP A 329 18.70 -3.35 -3.76
N THR A 330 18.11 -3.40 -2.58
CA THR A 330 18.58 -2.67 -1.39
C THR A 330 19.93 -3.16 -0.89
N ASN A 331 20.42 -4.33 -1.31
CA ASN A 331 21.79 -4.77 -1.04
C ASN A 331 22.84 -3.90 -1.72
N HIS A 332 22.49 -3.24 -2.83
CA HIS A 332 23.36 -2.32 -3.56
C HIS A 332 23.26 -0.86 -3.08
N VAL A 333 22.47 -0.61 -2.04
CA VAL A 333 22.26 0.74 -1.48
C VAL A 333 22.67 0.75 -0.02
N SER A 334 23.25 1.86 0.44
CA SER A 334 23.58 2.08 1.84
C SER A 334 22.31 2.33 2.64
N SER A 335 22.02 1.49 3.64
CA SER A 335 20.86 1.69 4.53
C SER A 335 20.98 2.96 5.38
N LYS A 336 22.19 3.47 5.60
CA LYS A 336 22.45 4.65 6.43
C LYS A 336 22.32 5.97 5.68
N THR A 337 22.59 5.97 4.37
CA THR A 337 22.73 7.20 3.57
C THR A 337 21.84 7.25 2.33
N MET A 338 21.26 6.11 1.93
CA MET A 338 20.56 5.91 0.65
C MET A 338 21.45 6.02 -0.60
N GLU A 339 22.76 6.15 -0.43
CA GLU A 339 23.72 6.20 -1.54
C GLU A 339 23.93 4.81 -2.13
N SER A 340 24.11 4.75 -3.45
CA SER A 340 24.55 3.57 -4.16
C SER A 340 25.94 3.12 -3.68
N LYS A 341 26.09 1.81 -3.50
CA LYS A 341 27.40 1.17 -3.25
C LYS A 341 28.19 0.94 -4.53
N LEU A 342 27.57 1.14 -5.70
CA LEU A 342 28.14 0.85 -7.01
C LEU A 342 28.52 2.11 -7.77
N SER A 343 27.88 3.24 -7.48
CA SER A 343 28.04 4.52 -8.17
C SER A 343 28.05 5.67 -7.17
N PRO A 344 29.23 6.18 -6.79
CA PRO A 344 29.35 7.29 -5.83
C PRO A 344 28.59 8.53 -6.28
N GLY A 345 27.85 9.16 -5.35
CA GLY A 345 27.00 10.30 -5.62
C GLY A 345 25.63 9.97 -6.22
N LEU A 346 25.33 8.71 -6.58
CA LEU A 346 24.00 8.27 -6.97
C LEU A 346 23.20 7.79 -5.75
N PHE A 347 21.97 8.25 -5.59
CA PHE A 347 21.08 7.87 -4.49
C PHE A 347 19.74 7.37 -5.03
N PHE A 348 19.09 6.49 -4.28
CA PHE A 348 17.74 6.01 -4.58
C PHE A 348 16.86 6.17 -3.35
N VAL A 349 15.63 6.69 -3.50
CA VAL A 349 14.70 6.91 -2.38
C VAL A 349 13.26 6.61 -2.75
N GLY A 350 12.44 6.28 -1.74
CA GLY A 350 11.02 5.99 -1.90
C GLY A 350 10.74 4.67 -2.62
N GLU A 351 9.62 4.62 -3.36
CA GLU A 351 9.04 3.41 -4.00
C GLU A 351 9.89 2.85 -5.16
N VAL A 352 10.99 3.50 -5.55
CA VAL A 352 11.90 2.94 -6.57
C VAL A 352 12.77 1.81 -6.00
N LEU A 353 12.97 1.79 -4.69
CA LEU A 353 13.70 0.74 -3.97
C LEU A 353 12.80 -0.47 -3.76
N ASP A 354 13.40 -1.65 -3.57
CA ASP A 354 12.72 -2.85 -3.05
C ASP A 354 12.32 -2.69 -1.58
N VAL A 355 11.39 -1.76 -1.32
CA VAL A 355 10.80 -1.52 -0.01
C VAL A 355 9.34 -1.18 -0.21
N THR A 356 8.47 -2.07 0.26
CA THR A 356 7.02 -1.89 0.17
C THR A 356 6.41 -1.95 1.56
N GLY A 357 5.81 -0.86 2.00
CA GLY A 357 5.06 -0.81 3.25
C GLY A 357 3.68 -1.47 3.12
N TRP A 358 3.12 -1.85 4.26
CA TRP A 358 1.71 -2.20 4.39
C TRP A 358 0.79 -1.04 3.95
N LEU A 359 -0.48 -1.35 3.70
CA LEU A 359 -1.53 -0.34 3.66
C LEU A 359 -1.59 0.35 5.03
N GLY A 360 -1.78 1.66 5.04
CA GLY A 360 -1.98 2.41 6.29
C GLY A 360 -0.99 3.56 6.56
N GLY A 361 -0.42 4.15 5.51
CA GLY A 361 0.50 5.30 5.64
C GLY A 361 1.99 4.95 5.64
N TYR A 362 2.33 3.67 5.79
CA TYR A 362 3.71 3.17 5.83
C TYR A 362 4.53 3.53 4.58
N ASN A 363 3.94 3.46 3.38
CA ASN A 363 4.64 3.79 2.14
C ASN A 363 5.01 5.28 2.04
N PHE A 364 4.16 6.17 2.56
CA PHE A 364 4.53 7.58 2.68
C PHE A 364 5.61 7.77 3.73
N GLN A 365 5.48 7.14 4.90
CA GLN A 365 6.53 7.21 5.91
C GLN A 365 7.89 6.77 5.36
N TRP A 366 7.95 5.70 4.57
CA TRP A 366 9.18 5.29 3.91
C TRP A 366 9.73 6.35 2.95
N ALA A 367 8.86 6.96 2.14
CA ALA A 367 9.25 8.05 1.24
C ALA A 367 9.80 9.26 2.01
N TRP A 368 9.22 9.58 3.18
CA TRP A 368 9.72 10.62 4.06
C TRP A 368 11.07 10.26 4.65
N SER A 369 11.19 9.09 5.28
CA SER A 369 12.41 8.65 5.95
C SER A 369 13.59 8.50 5.00
N SER A 370 13.41 7.77 3.90
CA SER A 370 14.47 7.60 2.88
C SER A 370 14.82 8.94 2.21
N GLY A 371 13.81 9.78 1.92
CA GLY A 371 14.01 11.10 1.37
C GLY A 371 14.81 12.01 2.29
N PHE A 372 14.47 12.05 3.59
CA PHE A 372 15.21 12.79 4.61
C PHE A 372 16.67 12.34 4.66
N VAL A 373 16.89 11.02 4.81
CA VAL A 373 18.23 10.45 4.93
C VAL A 373 19.11 10.77 3.73
N ALA A 374 18.61 10.61 2.50
CA ALA A 374 19.36 11.02 1.32
C ALA A 374 19.66 12.52 1.33
N GLY A 375 18.66 13.34 1.69
CA GLY A 375 18.81 14.79 1.83
C GLY A 375 19.86 15.21 2.84
N GLN A 376 20.16 14.37 3.86
CA GLN A 376 21.23 14.60 4.84
C GLN A 376 22.62 14.17 4.34
N ASN A 377 22.71 13.45 3.22
CA ASN A 377 23.96 12.85 2.75
C ASN A 377 24.36 13.26 1.32
N CYS A 378 23.44 13.80 0.50
CA CYS A 378 23.73 14.25 -0.85
C CYS A 378 24.33 15.66 -0.95
#